data_AF-W3VF76-F1
#
_entry.id   AF-W3VF76-F1
#
_cell.length_a   1.000
_cell.length_b   1.000
_cell.length_c   1.000
_cell.angle_alpha   90.00
_cell.angle_beta   90.00
_cell.angle_gamma   90.00
#
_symmetry.space_group_name_H-M   'P 1'
#
loop_
_entity.id
_entity.type
_entity.pdbx_description
1 polymer ?
#
loop_
_entity_poly.entity_id
_entity_poly.type
_entity_poly.pdbx_seq_one_letter_code
_entity_poly.pdbx_strand_id
1 'polypeptide(L)'
;MIKESVENYLGARYGFEVTVKEPNELRKEPEYADVKIDKWQISVTTAPERKDLPKQRIKIEIANIPAYTKNPRPLTRNYPVLPDGYSETIVLVEELTEIMADKLVSFPATTKHIRHRDMWDLVWLKQQGVVFTSDQHRCFQDVTIG
;
A
#
# COMPACT_ATOMS: atom_id res chain seq x y z
N MET A 1 4.95 -22.77 -4.32
CA MET A 1 5.35 -21.71 -3.34
C MET A 1 4.29 -20.61 -3.33
N ILE A 2 4.28 -19.70 -2.33
CA ILE A 2 3.19 -18.71 -2.14
C ILE A 2 2.87 -17.87 -3.39
N LYS A 3 3.89 -17.51 -4.19
CA LYS A 3 3.78 -16.85 -5.49
C LYS A 3 2.82 -17.58 -6.43
N GLU A 4 3.17 -18.82 -6.77
CA GLU A 4 2.37 -19.70 -7.65
C GLU A 4 0.96 -19.93 -7.09
N SER A 5 0.83 -20.08 -5.77
CA SER A 5 -0.48 -20.26 -5.13
C SER A 5 -1.39 -19.05 -5.34
N VAL A 6 -0.86 -17.82 -5.18
CA VAL A 6 -1.61 -16.59 -5.38
C VAL A 6 -1.94 -16.37 -6.85
N GLU A 7 -0.97 -16.56 -7.75
CA GLU A 7 -1.17 -16.41 -9.19
C GLU A 7 -2.22 -17.41 -9.72
N ASN A 8 -2.11 -18.68 -9.35
CA ASN A 8 -3.06 -19.71 -9.76
C ASN A 8 -4.45 -19.47 -9.15
N TYR A 9 -4.53 -19.15 -7.85
CA TYR A 9 -5.81 -18.94 -7.20
C TYR A 9 -6.55 -17.75 -7.79
N LEU A 10 -5.89 -16.59 -7.90
CA LEU A 10 -6.55 -15.37 -8.40
C LEU A 10 -6.75 -15.42 -9.92
N GLY A 11 -5.75 -15.89 -10.67
CA GLY A 11 -5.81 -15.98 -12.13
C GLY A 11 -6.82 -17.00 -12.61
N ALA A 12 -6.77 -18.24 -12.12
CA ALA A 12 -7.69 -19.29 -12.57
C ALA A 12 -9.13 -19.08 -12.09
N ARG A 13 -9.32 -18.56 -10.87
CA ARG A 13 -10.67 -18.38 -10.29
C ARG A 13 -11.42 -17.18 -10.88
N TYR A 14 -10.72 -16.10 -11.17
CA TYR A 14 -11.35 -14.84 -11.57
C TYR A 14 -11.00 -14.40 -13.00
N GLY A 15 -10.17 -15.15 -13.73
CA GLY A 15 -9.81 -14.84 -15.11
C GLY A 15 -8.98 -13.57 -15.26
N PHE A 16 -8.23 -13.19 -14.22
CA PHE A 16 -7.37 -12.00 -14.25
C PHE A 16 -5.93 -12.35 -14.62
N GLU A 17 -5.26 -11.42 -15.31
CA GLU A 17 -3.81 -11.45 -15.44
C GLU A 17 -3.20 -10.99 -14.10
N VAL A 18 -2.56 -11.92 -13.39
CA VAL A 18 -1.96 -11.69 -12.08
C VAL A 18 -0.46 -11.90 -12.16
N THR A 19 0.30 -10.96 -11.58
CA THR A 19 1.75 -11.07 -11.44
C THR A 19 2.13 -10.85 -9.99
N VAL A 20 2.92 -11.75 -9.43
CA VAL A 20 3.43 -11.64 -8.07
C VAL A 20 4.95 -11.49 -8.09
N LYS A 21 5.46 -10.40 -7.50
CA LYS A 21 6.89 -10.16 -7.32
C LYS A 21 7.29 -10.39 -5.88
N GLU A 22 8.33 -11.19 -5.70
CA GLU A 22 8.88 -11.51 -4.38
C GLU A 22 9.83 -10.39 -3.89
N PRO A 23 10.13 -10.31 -2.59
CA PRO A 23 11.01 -9.26 -2.05
C PRO A 23 12.38 -9.16 -2.75
N ASN A 24 12.99 -10.31 -3.06
CA ASN A 24 14.28 -10.36 -3.73
C ASN A 24 14.23 -9.89 -5.20
N GLU A 25 13.06 -10.03 -5.85
CA GLU A 25 12.85 -9.51 -7.21
C GLU A 25 12.65 -7.98 -7.16
N LEU A 26 11.85 -7.49 -6.21
CA LEU A 26 11.55 -6.06 -6.06
C LEU A 26 12.78 -5.23 -5.66
N ARG A 27 13.66 -5.74 -4.80
CA ARG A 27 14.92 -5.04 -4.43
C ARG A 27 15.80 -4.68 -5.64
N LYS A 28 15.65 -5.39 -6.76
CA LYS A 28 16.41 -5.13 -8.00
C LYS A 28 15.81 -4.00 -8.83
N GLU A 29 14.58 -3.58 -8.54
CA GLU A 29 13.90 -2.53 -9.28
C GLU A 29 14.40 -1.14 -8.85
N PRO A 30 14.69 -0.23 -9.79
CA PRO A 30 15.24 1.08 -9.47
C PRO A 30 14.41 1.90 -8.47
N GLU A 31 13.08 1.77 -8.52
CA GLU A 31 12.11 2.44 -7.65
C GLU A 31 12.17 1.94 -6.19
N TYR A 32 12.58 0.70 -5.96
CA TYR A 32 12.61 0.07 -4.64
C TYR A 32 14.03 -0.16 -4.11
N ALA A 33 15.08 0.15 -4.90
CA ALA A 33 16.46 -0.11 -4.52
C ALA A 33 16.91 0.65 -3.26
N ASP A 34 16.29 1.81 -2.96
CA ASP A 34 16.60 2.61 -1.77
C ASP A 34 15.79 2.14 -0.54
N VAL A 35 14.83 1.24 -0.73
CA VAL A 35 13.93 0.73 0.32
C VAL A 35 14.46 -0.62 0.82
N LYS A 36 14.81 -0.69 2.10
CA LYS A 36 15.41 -1.91 2.68
C LYS A 36 14.39 -2.98 3.11
N ILE A 37 13.12 -2.63 3.12
CA ILE A 37 12.03 -3.47 3.63
C ILE A 37 11.70 -4.61 2.66
N ASP A 38 11.57 -5.84 3.19
CA ASP A 38 11.03 -6.97 2.45
C ASP A 38 9.54 -6.78 2.15
N LYS A 39 9.22 -6.74 0.86
CA LYS A 39 7.88 -6.45 0.34
C LYS A 39 7.48 -7.46 -0.73
N TRP A 40 6.25 -7.92 -0.69
CA TRP A 40 5.61 -8.64 -1.79
C TRP A 40 4.73 -7.67 -2.58
N GLN A 41 4.71 -7.81 -3.91
CA GLN A 41 3.84 -7.01 -4.77
C GLN A 41 2.97 -7.92 -5.62
N ILE A 42 1.65 -7.80 -5.48
CA ILE A 42 0.66 -8.49 -6.28
C ILE A 42 0.04 -7.46 -7.22
N SER A 43 0.12 -7.71 -8.53
CA SER A 43 -0.48 -6.87 -9.57
C SER A 43 -1.59 -7.63 -10.27
N VAL A 44 -2.81 -7.09 -10.25
CA VAL A 44 -3.98 -7.66 -10.94
C VAL A 44 -4.39 -6.70 -12.04
N THR A 45 -4.31 -7.13 -13.30
CA THR A 45 -4.75 -6.33 -14.45
C THR A 45 -6.20 -6.69 -14.80
N THR A 46 -7.10 -5.72 -14.72
CA THR A 46 -8.53 -5.91 -15.00
C THR A 46 -8.82 -5.60 -16.47
N ALA A 47 -9.62 -6.45 -17.12
CA ALA A 47 -10.02 -6.35 -18.52
C ALA A 47 -8.84 -6.22 -19.53
N PRO A 48 -7.87 -7.16 -19.53
CA PRO A 48 -6.68 -7.07 -20.39
C PRO A 48 -6.99 -7.12 -21.91
N GLU A 49 -8.14 -7.68 -22.30
CA GLU A 49 -8.53 -7.90 -23.71
C GLU A 49 -9.24 -6.71 -24.36
N ARG A 50 -9.74 -5.76 -23.56
CA ARG A 50 -10.49 -4.57 -24.03
C ARG A 50 -9.54 -3.43 -24.34
N LYS A 51 -8.93 -3.46 -25.53
CA LYS A 51 -8.00 -2.42 -26.01
C LYS A 51 -8.64 -1.03 -26.16
N ASP A 52 -9.97 -0.98 -26.25
CA ASP A 52 -10.79 0.23 -26.29
C ASP A 52 -10.86 0.96 -24.93
N LEU A 53 -10.58 0.26 -23.83
CA LEU A 53 -10.56 0.84 -22.50
C LEU A 53 -9.13 1.06 -21.98
N PRO A 54 -8.91 2.09 -21.15
CA PRO A 54 -7.66 2.24 -20.41
C PRO A 54 -7.38 0.99 -19.58
N LYS A 55 -6.18 0.43 -19.72
CA LYS A 55 -5.75 -0.70 -18.89
C LYS A 55 -5.76 -0.30 -17.42
N GLN A 56 -6.51 -1.02 -16.62
CA GLN A 56 -6.59 -0.82 -15.18
C GLN A 56 -5.77 -1.90 -14.48
N ARG A 57 -4.93 -1.48 -13.53
CA ARG A 57 -4.11 -2.39 -12.73
C ARG A 57 -4.24 -2.04 -11.26
N ILE A 58 -4.58 -3.04 -10.47
CA ILE A 58 -4.62 -2.96 -9.01
C ILE A 58 -3.29 -3.50 -8.50
N LYS A 59 -2.54 -2.67 -7.78
CA LYS A 59 -1.28 -3.07 -7.12
C LYS A 59 -1.53 -3.17 -5.62
N ILE A 60 -1.29 -4.36 -5.08
CA ILE A 60 -1.35 -4.66 -3.64
C ILE A 60 0.07 -4.93 -3.17
N GLU A 61 0.51 -4.21 -2.15
CA GLU A 61 1.83 -4.36 -1.55
C GLU A 61 1.68 -4.87 -0.13
N ILE A 62 2.47 -5.88 0.22
CA ILE A 62 2.49 -6.49 1.56
C ILE A 62 3.92 -6.37 2.06
N ALA A 63 4.14 -5.50 3.04
CA ALA A 63 5.44 -5.27 3.65
C ALA A 63 5.51 -5.92 5.04
N ASN A 64 6.68 -6.42 5.41
CA ASN A 64 6.92 -6.92 6.75
C ASN A 64 7.26 -5.77 7.72
N ILE A 65 6.31 -4.87 7.95
CA ILE A 65 6.40 -3.77 8.90
C ILE A 65 5.24 -3.93 9.90
N PRO A 66 5.50 -3.85 11.22
CA PRO A 66 4.43 -3.91 12.19
C PRO A 66 3.57 -2.63 12.13
N ALA A 67 2.26 -2.79 12.12
CA ALA A 67 1.32 -1.70 12.44
C ALA A 67 1.18 -1.60 13.98
N TYR A 68 1.51 -0.45 14.54
CA TYR A 68 1.46 -0.16 15.98
C TYR A 68 0.05 0.22 16.45
N THR A 69 -0.78 0.74 15.57
CA THR A 69 -2.19 1.04 15.81
C THR A 69 -3.08 0.27 14.82
N LYS A 70 -4.25 -0.16 15.30
CA LYS A 70 -5.19 -1.00 14.55
C LYS A 70 -6.62 -0.61 14.89
N ASN A 71 -7.14 0.35 14.15
CA ASN A 71 -8.50 0.84 14.32
C ASN A 71 -9.45 0.19 13.32
N PRO A 72 -10.56 -0.40 13.77
CA PRO A 72 -11.58 -0.90 12.86
C PRO A 72 -12.28 0.27 12.17
N ARG A 73 -12.29 0.26 10.83
CA ARG A 73 -13.05 1.21 10.00
C ARG A 73 -13.90 0.45 8.99
N PRO A 74 -15.18 0.81 8.80
CA PRO A 74 -15.98 0.29 7.70
C PRO A 74 -15.48 0.86 6.37
N LEU A 75 -15.67 0.10 5.28
CA LEU A 75 -15.38 0.61 3.94
C LEU A 75 -16.33 1.76 3.57
N THR A 76 -15.74 2.91 3.23
CA THR A 76 -16.48 4.05 2.70
C THR A 76 -16.86 3.82 1.25
N ARG A 77 -18.17 3.84 0.98
CA ARG A 77 -18.68 3.74 -0.39
C ARG A 77 -18.65 5.11 -1.08
N ASN A 78 -17.74 5.26 -2.04
CA ASN A 78 -17.63 6.48 -2.83
C ASN A 78 -18.55 6.50 -4.07
N TYR A 79 -19.09 5.34 -4.47
CA TYR A 79 -19.93 5.20 -5.65
C TYR A 79 -21.29 4.61 -5.29
N PRO A 80 -22.42 5.31 -5.53
CA PRO A 80 -23.74 4.86 -5.12
C PRO A 80 -24.22 3.60 -5.87
N VAL A 81 -23.61 3.28 -7.01
CA VAL A 81 -23.91 2.06 -7.79
C VAL A 81 -23.47 0.77 -7.10
N LEU A 82 -22.59 0.86 -6.10
CA LEU A 82 -22.08 -0.31 -5.39
C LEU A 82 -23.08 -0.79 -4.32
N PRO A 83 -23.22 -2.11 -4.12
CA PRO A 83 -24.12 -2.69 -3.11
C PRO A 83 -23.91 -2.11 -1.71
N ASP A 84 -25.01 -1.88 -0.98
CA ASP A 84 -24.97 -1.33 0.39
C ASP A 84 -24.15 -2.21 1.36
N GLY A 85 -24.15 -3.53 1.15
CA GLY A 85 -23.45 -4.50 1.99
C GLY A 85 -21.92 -4.33 2.03
N TYR A 86 -21.30 -3.59 1.10
CA TYR A 86 -19.86 -3.35 1.17
C TYR A 86 -19.42 -2.51 2.37
N SER A 87 -20.29 -1.63 2.87
CA SER A 87 -19.99 -0.86 4.08
C SER A 87 -20.03 -1.69 5.36
N GLU A 88 -20.48 -2.95 5.28
CA GLU A 88 -20.38 -3.92 6.39
C GLU A 88 -18.97 -4.54 6.51
N THR A 89 -18.14 -4.39 5.47
CA THR A 89 -16.75 -4.86 5.53
C THR A 89 -15.94 -3.93 6.40
N ILE A 90 -15.42 -4.46 7.51
CA ILE A 90 -14.53 -3.76 8.43
C ILE A 90 -13.08 -4.12 8.10
N VAL A 91 -12.25 -3.09 7.94
CA VAL A 91 -10.80 -3.23 7.80
C VAL A 91 -10.10 -2.60 9.00
N LEU A 92 -9.02 -3.22 9.45
CA LEU A 92 -8.14 -2.62 10.46
C LEU A 92 -7.20 -1.65 9.75
N VAL A 93 -7.15 -0.41 10.22
CA VAL A 93 -6.30 0.65 9.66
C VAL A 93 -5.48 1.30 10.75
N GLU A 94 -4.36 1.89 10.37
CA GLU A 94 -3.53 2.71 11.24
C GLU A 94 -4.22 4.04 11.60
N GLU A 95 -3.84 4.61 12.73
CA GLU A 95 -4.15 5.99 13.08
C GLU A 95 -3.51 6.97 12.10
N LEU A 96 -4.14 8.13 11.91
CA LEU A 96 -3.59 9.19 11.05
C LEU A 96 -2.20 9.66 11.51
N THR A 97 -1.93 9.61 12.81
CA THR A 97 -0.62 9.94 13.39
C THR A 97 0.44 8.95 12.93
N GLU A 98 0.17 7.65 12.95
CA GLU A 98 1.10 6.62 12.49
C GLU A 98 1.33 6.71 10.98
N ILE A 99 0.27 6.88 10.20
CA ILE A 99 0.35 7.12 8.75
C ILE A 99 1.24 8.34 8.47
N MET A 100 1.12 9.41 9.26
CA MET A 100 1.99 10.59 9.14
C MET A 100 3.46 10.28 9.43
N ALA A 101 3.73 9.48 10.47
CA ALA A 101 5.10 9.07 10.82
C ALA A 101 5.74 8.25 9.69
N ASP A 102 5.03 7.27 9.15
CA ASP A 102 5.51 6.45 8.04
C ASP A 102 5.82 7.28 6.78
N LYS A 103 4.98 8.29 6.49
CA LYS A 103 5.21 9.23 5.40
C LYS A 103 6.46 10.09 5.64
N LEU A 104 6.66 10.58 6.86
CA LEU A 104 7.84 11.37 7.23
C LEU A 104 9.15 10.56 7.16
N VAL A 105 9.10 9.27 7.44
CA VAL A 105 10.26 8.37 7.32
C VAL A 105 10.53 8.01 5.86
N SER A 106 9.49 7.61 5.13
CA SER A 106 9.65 7.08 3.77
C SER A 106 9.94 8.17 2.73
N PHE A 107 9.49 9.42 2.97
CA PHE A 107 9.71 10.54 2.06
C PHE A 107 11.20 10.86 1.82
N PRO A 108 12.03 11.10 2.85
CA PRO A 108 13.47 11.34 2.66
C PRO A 108 14.25 10.08 2.28
N ALA A 109 13.73 8.88 2.55
CA ALA A 109 14.36 7.62 2.17
C ALA A 109 14.37 7.40 0.64
N THR A 110 13.49 8.07 -0.11
CA THR A 110 13.45 8.00 -1.57
C THR A 110 14.37 9.09 -2.15
N THR A 111 15.57 8.71 -2.61
CA THR A 111 16.57 9.70 -3.05
C THR A 111 16.55 9.98 -4.55
N LYS A 112 15.99 9.05 -5.34
CA LYS A 112 16.03 9.12 -6.81
C LYS A 112 15.01 10.07 -7.44
N HIS A 113 13.89 10.32 -6.77
CA HIS A 113 12.84 11.21 -7.26
C HIS A 113 12.00 11.75 -6.10
N ILE A 114 11.28 12.85 -6.35
CA ILE A 114 10.35 13.42 -5.37
C ILE A 114 9.02 12.66 -5.42
N ARG A 115 8.56 12.14 -4.27
CA ARG A 115 7.24 11.53 -4.14
C ARG A 115 6.18 12.61 -3.86
N HIS A 116 5.70 13.27 -4.92
CA HIS A 116 4.73 14.37 -4.81
C HIS A 116 3.45 14.02 -4.05
N ARG A 117 3.01 12.75 -4.09
CA ARG A 117 1.86 12.27 -3.33
C ARG A 117 2.07 12.41 -1.83
N ASP A 118 3.23 12.03 -1.31
CA ASP A 118 3.48 12.15 0.14
C ASP A 118 3.55 13.59 0.60
N MET A 119 4.07 14.50 -0.25
CA MET A 119 4.00 15.93 0.05
C MET A 119 2.55 16.38 0.23
N TRP A 120 1.67 15.97 -0.69
CA TRP A 120 0.25 16.30 -0.60
C TRP A 120 -0.42 15.65 0.61
N ASP A 121 -0.15 14.37 0.86
CA ASP A 121 -0.67 13.62 2.02
C ASP A 121 -0.25 14.29 3.35
N LEU A 122 1.01 14.69 3.48
CA LEU A 122 1.53 15.36 4.69
C LEU A 122 0.86 16.72 4.92
N VAL A 123 0.62 17.49 3.85
CA VAL A 123 -0.13 18.75 3.94
C VAL A 123 -1.58 18.48 4.35
N TRP A 124 -2.23 17.48 3.76
CA TRP A 124 -3.59 17.09 4.10
C TRP A 124 -3.71 16.61 5.55
N LEU A 125 -2.80 15.76 6.02
CA LEU A 125 -2.74 15.29 7.42
C LEU A 125 -2.59 16.46 8.40
N LYS A 126 -1.74 17.43 8.07
CA LYS A 126 -1.61 18.67 8.85
C LYS A 126 -2.91 19.47 8.89
N GLN A 127 -3.64 19.56 7.78
CA GLN A 127 -4.95 20.20 7.72
C GLN A 127 -6.01 19.47 8.56
N GLN A 128 -5.90 18.14 8.72
CA GLN A 128 -6.75 17.36 9.62
C GLN A 128 -6.41 17.56 11.11
N GLY A 129 -5.40 18.37 11.45
CA GLY A 129 -4.99 18.62 12.84
C GLY A 129 -4.17 17.49 13.45
N VAL A 130 -3.59 16.60 12.63
CA VAL A 130 -2.72 15.52 13.12
C VAL A 130 -1.46 16.13 13.72
N VAL A 131 -1.21 15.84 14.99
CA VAL A 131 -0.01 16.30 15.72
C VAL A 131 0.98 15.15 15.81
N PHE A 132 2.21 15.40 15.38
CA PHE A 132 3.31 14.48 15.54
C PHE A 132 3.88 14.58 16.96
N THR A 133 3.85 13.49 17.72
CA THR A 133 4.41 13.43 19.09
C THR A 133 5.68 12.59 19.12
N SER A 134 6.56 12.86 20.09
CA SER A 134 7.83 12.14 20.27
C SER A 134 7.64 10.63 20.47
N ASP A 135 6.52 10.16 21.01
CA ASP A 135 6.31 8.72 21.25
C ASP A 135 6.28 7.88 19.96
N GLN A 136 6.15 8.53 18.80
CA GLN A 136 6.19 7.89 17.49
C GLN A 136 7.60 7.52 16.99
N HIS A 137 8.65 7.78 17.80
CA HIS A 137 10.04 7.40 17.48
C HIS A 137 10.24 5.90 17.17
N ARG A 138 9.36 5.01 17.64
CA ARG A 138 9.44 3.57 17.34
C ARG A 138 9.27 3.26 15.85
N CYS A 139 8.37 3.97 15.16
CA CYS A 139 8.19 3.81 13.71
C CYS A 139 9.46 4.15 12.93
N PHE A 140 10.29 5.08 13.44
CA PHE A 140 11.57 5.44 12.82
C PHE A 140 12.63 4.34 13.00
N GLN A 141 12.59 3.57 14.09
CA GLN A 141 13.58 2.53 14.36
C GLN A 141 13.38 1.33 13.43
N ASP A 142 12.15 0.87 13.24
CA ASP A 142 11.87 -0.35 12.48
C ASP A 142 12.07 -0.18 10.96
N VAL A 143 12.00 1.06 10.45
CA VAL A 143 12.29 1.37 9.04
C VAL A 143 13.79 1.60 8.77
N THR A 144 14.56 2.01 9.79
CA THR A 144 16.01 2.31 9.63
C THR A 144 16.90 1.08 9.82
N ILE A 145 16.41 0.08 10.57
CA ILE A 145 17.17 -1.12 10.99
C ILE A 145 16.93 -2.33 10.07
N GLY A 146 15.90 -2.29 9.21
CA GLY A 146 15.66 -3.30 8.16
C GLY A 146 16.60 -3.21 6.98
#